data_AF-A0A959PBE6-F1
#
_entry.id   AF-A0A959PBE6-F1
#
_cell.length_a   1.000
_cell.length_b   1.000
_cell.length_c   1.000
_cell.angle_alpha   90.00
_cell.angle_beta   90.00
_cell.angle_gamma   90.00
#
_symmetry.space_group_name_H-M   'P 1'
#
loop_
_entity.id
_entity.type
_entity.pdbx_description
1 polymer ?
#
loop_
_entity_poly.entity_id
_entity_poly.type
_entity_poly.pdbx_seq_one_letter_code
_entity_poly.pdbx_strand_id
1 'polypeptide(L)' 'MELTPRERDVLLLLRMGKTNKEIASDLDLSINTVKTHTKNLFAKLGAQNRTQATLKSYDIL' A
#
# COMPACT_ATOMS: atom_id res chain seq x y z
N MET A 1 -16.07 -0.73 -0.61
CA MET A 1 -15.06 -0.83 -1.69
C MET A 1 -13.99 -1.79 -1.23
N GLU A 2 -13.67 -2.83 -2.00
CA GLU A 2 -12.72 -3.86 -1.57
C GLU A 2 -11.31 -3.58 -2.11
N LEU A 3 -10.29 -3.92 -1.32
CA LEU A 3 -8.90 -3.91 -1.75
C LEU A 3 -8.62 -5.12 -2.65
N THR A 4 -7.98 -4.87 -3.78
CA THR A 4 -7.46 -5.93 -4.64
C THR A 4 -6.36 -6.72 -3.92
N PRO A 5 -6.06 -7.96 -4.32
CA PRO A 5 -4.97 -8.74 -3.72
C PRO A 5 -3.65 -7.97 -3.69
N ARG A 6 -3.30 -7.29 -4.80
CA ARG A 6 -2.05 -6.53 -4.88
C ARG A 6 -2.05 -5.28 -3.98
N GLU A 7 -3.19 -4.63 -3.80
CA GLU A 7 -3.30 -3.52 -2.84
C GLU A 7 -3.18 -4.01 -1.39
N ARG A 8 -3.67 -5.22 -1.08
CA ARG A 8 -3.49 -5.86 0.24
C ARG A 8 -2.01 -6.19 0.48
N ASP A 9 -1.31 -6.77 -0.50
CA ASP A 9 0.14 -7.03 -0.40
C ASP A 9 0.92 -5.74 -0.11
N VAL A 10 0.64 -4.68 -0.89
CA VAL A 10 1.27 -3.37 -0.70
C VAL A 10 0.94 -2.79 0.68
N LEU A 11 -0.30 -2.89 1.15
CA LEU A 11 -0.70 -2.41 2.47
C LEU A 11 0.04 -3.13 3.60
N LEU A 12 0.24 -4.44 3.49
CA LEU A 12 0.99 -5.26 4.45
C LEU A 12 2.44 -4.80 4.56
N LEU A 13 3.11 -4.61 3.42
CA LEU A 13 4.49 -4.15 3.41
C LEU A 13 4.64 -2.69 3.87
N LEU A 14 3.63 -1.84 3.61
CA LEU A 14 3.57 -0.49 4.18
C LEU A 14 3.45 -0.50 5.71
N ARG A 15 2.68 -1.43 6.32
CA ARG A 15 2.63 -1.60 7.78
C ARG A 15 3.98 -2.01 8.37
N MET A 16 4.76 -2.77 7.62
CA MET A 16 6.13 -3.16 8.02
C MET A 16 7.14 -2.01 7.89
N GLY A 17 6.71 -0.81 7.47
CA GLY A 17 7.59 0.35 7.31
C GLY A 17 8.41 0.36 6.02
N LYS A 18 8.14 -0.57 5.08
CA LYS A 18 8.90 -0.64 3.83
C LYS A 18 8.67 0.55 2.92
N THR A 19 9.73 0.99 2.28
CA THR A 19 9.73 2.01 1.23
C THR A 19 9.17 1.46 -0.07
N ASN A 20 8.74 2.32 -1.00
CA ASN A 20 8.24 1.87 -2.30
C ASN A 20 9.31 1.11 -3.12
N LYS A 21 10.60 1.35 -2.84
CA LYS A 21 11.70 0.64 -3.47
C LYS A 21 11.82 -0.79 -2.94
N GLU A 22 11.72 -0.98 -1.62
CA GLU A 22 11.73 -2.31 -1.01
C GLU A 22 10.49 -3.10 -1.40
N ILE A 23 9.31 -2.46 -1.37
CA ILE A 23 8.05 -3.09 -1.83
C ILE A 23 8.13 -3.52 -3.29
N ALA A 24 8.74 -2.69 -4.15
CA ALA A 24 8.95 -3.02 -5.55
C ALA A 24 9.85 -4.27 -5.70
N SER A 25 10.93 -4.35 -4.90
CA SER A 25 11.80 -5.51 -4.87
C SER A 25 11.11 -6.77 -4.35
N ASP A 26 10.32 -6.66 -3.28
CA ASP A 26 9.65 -7.82 -2.65
C ASP A 26 8.55 -8.42 -3.53
N LEU A 27 7.87 -7.57 -4.31
CA LEU A 27 6.74 -7.97 -5.15
C LEU A 27 7.10 -8.22 -6.61
N ASP A 28 8.39 -8.09 -6.97
CA ASP A 28 8.90 -8.14 -8.34
C ASP A 28 8.16 -7.16 -9.27
N LEU A 29 8.09 -5.90 -8.87
CA LEU A 29 7.40 -4.82 -9.57
C LEU A 29 8.33 -3.63 -9.81
N SER A 30 7.95 -2.76 -10.75
CA SER A 30 8.59 -1.44 -10.84
C SER A 30 8.15 -0.52 -9.69
N ILE A 31 9.01 0.42 -9.30
CA ILE A 31 8.66 1.46 -8.30
C ILE A 31 7.43 2.28 -8.76
N ASN A 32 7.28 2.52 -10.07
CA ASN A 32 6.13 3.24 -10.62
C ASN A 32 4.84 2.43 -10.48
N THR A 33 4.90 1.12 -10.67
CA THR A 33 3.75 0.21 -10.43
C THR A 33 3.33 0.25 -8.97
N VAL A 34 4.30 0.20 -8.04
CA VAL A 34 4.02 0.35 -6.60
C VAL A 34 3.38 1.71 -6.30
N LYS A 35 3.90 2.81 -6.88
CA LYS A 35 3.29 4.14 -6.71
C LYS A 35 1.83 4.16 -7.15
N THR A 36 1.50 3.54 -8.29
CA THR A 36 0.11 3.40 -8.77
C THR A 36 -0.76 2.63 -7.77
N HIS A 37 -0.29 1.49 -7.26
CA HIS A 37 -1.01 0.74 -6.23
C HIS A 37 -1.19 1.56 -4.96
N THR A 38 -0.16 2.26 -4.47
CA THR A 38 -0.28 3.11 -3.28
C THR A 38 -1.28 4.26 -3.47
N LYS A 39 -1.33 4.88 -4.65
CA LYS A 39 -2.30 5.94 -4.97
C LYS A 39 -3.74 5.41 -4.90
N ASN A 40 -3.99 4.27 -5.56
CA ASN A 40 -5.32 3.67 -5.58
C ASN A 40 -5.74 3.15 -4.20
N LEU A 41 -4.82 2.50 -3.49
CA LEU A 41 -4.98 2.07 -2.10
C LEU A 41 -5.36 3.24 -1.19
N PHE A 42 -4.63 4.35 -1.26
CA PHE A 42 -4.89 5.53 -0.43
C PHE A 42 -6.26 6.13 -0.72
N ALA A 43 -6.63 6.24 -2.00
CA ALA A 43 -7.97 6.70 -2.38
C ALA A 43 -9.07 5.78 -1.81
N LYS A 44 -8.90 4.46 -1.88
CA LYS A 44 -9.86 3.48 -1.32
C LYS A 44 -9.95 3.53 0.20
N LEU A 45 -8.84 3.78 0.89
CA LEU A 45 -8.79 3.93 2.34
C LEU A 45 -9.24 5.31 2.83
N GLY A 46 -9.44 6.27 1.91
CA GLY A 46 -9.64 7.68 2.30
C GLY A 46 -8.44 8.23 3.08
N ALA A 47 -7.23 7.80 2.73
CA ALA A 47 -5.98 8.25 3.32
C ALA A 47 -5.31 9.28 2.41
N GLN A 48 -4.73 10.32 2.99
CA GLN A 48 -4.00 11.34 2.22
C GLN A 48 -2.50 11.04 2.08
N ASN A 49 -1.97 10.18 2.94
CA ASN A 49 -0.55 9.83 2.96
C ASN A 49 -0.34 8.42 3.55
N ARG A 50 0.92 7.95 3.46
CA ARG A 50 1.35 6.64 3.97
C ARG A 50 0.99 6.46 5.43
N THR A 51 1.29 7.42 6.29
CA THR A 51 1.03 7.31 7.74
C THR A 51 -0.45 7.10 8.02
N GLN A 52 -1.33 7.88 7.38
CA GLN A 52 -2.77 7.69 7.49
C GLN A 52 -3.22 6.32 6.95
N ALA A 53 -2.67 5.87 5.82
CA ALA A 53 -3.02 4.57 5.25
C ALA A 53 -2.62 3.42 6.19
N THR A 54 -1.43 3.49 6.79
CA THR A 54 -0.96 2.51 7.78
C THR A 54 -1.83 2.54 9.04
N LEU A 55 -2.22 3.71 9.56
CA LEU A 55 -3.10 3.80 10.73
C LEU A 55 -4.51 3.25 10.45
N LYS A 56 -5.09 3.55 9.28
CA LYS A 56 -6.41 3.03 8.89
C LYS A 56 -6.41 1.53 8.59
N SER A 57 -5.24 0.94 8.31
CA SER A 57 -5.13 -0.49 8.02
C SER A 57 -5.37 -1.39 9.23
N TYR A 58 -5.23 -0.88 10.46
CA TYR A 58 -5.49 -1.63 11.69
C TYR A 58 -6.97 -2.04 11.83
N ASP A 59 -7.87 -1.33 11.15
CA ASP A 59 -9.31 -1.63 11.16
C ASP A 59 -9.70 -2.70 10.12
N ILE A 60 -8.76 -3.14 9.27
CA ILE A 60 -9.03 -3.92 8.03
C ILE A 60 -8.19 -5.20 7.94
N LEU A 61 -7.04 -5.27 8.64
CA LEU A 61 -6.09 -6.39 8.69
C LEU A 61 -5.82 -6.83 10.13
#